data_AF-A0A0J7Z4W3-F1
#
_entry.id   AF-A0A0J7Z4W3-F1
#
_cell.length_a   1.000
_cell.length_b   1.000
_cell.length_c   1.000
_cell.angle_alpha   90.00
_cell.angle_beta   90.00
_cell.angle_gamma   90.00
#
_symmetry.space_group_name_H-M   'P 1'
#
loop_
_entity.id
_entity.type
_entity.pdbx_description
1 polymer ?
#
loop_
_entity_poly.entity_id
_entity_poly.type
_entity_poly.pdbx_seq_one_letter_code
_entity_poly.pdbx_strand_id
1 'polypeptide(L)' 'MALDGELVVWESDRLSFERLQRRAHRRAATAVRAAEQWPAHFVFPVKFSVLKSGRVPAWAVGST' A
#
# COMPACT_ATOMS: atom_id res chain seq x y z
N MET A 1 17.58 -4.57 -3.09
CA MET A 1 16.16 -4.78 -3.45
C MET A 1 15.43 -3.49 -3.13
N ALA A 2 14.78 -2.85 -4.10
CA ALA A 2 14.03 -1.61 -3.89
C ALA A 2 12.54 -1.90 -4.10
N LEU A 3 11.70 -1.43 -3.19
CA LEU A 3 10.25 -1.58 -3.25
C LEU A 3 9.67 -0.24 -3.70
N ASP A 4 8.93 -0.24 -4.82
CA ASP A 4 8.26 0.94 -5.34
C ASP A 4 6.85 1.04 -4.72
N GLY A 5 6.52 2.22 -4.20
CA GLY A 5 5.29 2.46 -3.45
C GLY A 5 5.26 3.86 -2.84
N GLU A 6 4.09 4.26 -2.35
CA GLU A 6 3.81 5.59 -1.84
C GLU A 6 3.73 5.59 -0.31
N LEU A 7 4.38 6.58 0.32
CA LEU A 7 4.30 6.80 1.76
C LEU A 7 3.23 7.83 2.07
N VAL A 8 2.23 7.46 2.87
CA VAL A 8 1.09 8.33 3.20
C VAL A 8 0.88 8.46 4.71
N VAL A 9 0.41 9.62 5.18
CA VAL A 9 -0.05 9.80 6.57
C VAL A 9 -1.58 9.96 6.55
N TRP A 10 -2.26 9.21 7.40
CA TRP A 10 -3.73 9.24 7.53
C TRP A 10 -4.11 10.02 8.79
N GLU A 11 -5.00 11.00 8.67
CA GLU A 11 -5.50 11.83 9.77
C GLU A 11 -6.99 12.14 9.51
N SER A 12 -7.85 11.87 10.49
CA SER A 12 -9.29 12.21 10.42
C SER A 12 -9.96 11.77 9.11
N ASP A 13 -9.75 10.50 8.74
CA ASP A 13 -10.33 9.86 7.55
C ASP A 13 -9.86 10.44 6.19
N ARG A 14 -8.74 11.18 6.19
CA ARG A 14 -8.14 11.74 4.98
C ARG A 14 -6.62 11.59 4.96
N LEU A 15 -6.06 11.68 3.76
CA LEU A 15 -4.61 11.74 3.57
C LEU A 15 -4.11 13.16 3.87
N SER A 16 -3.05 13.26 4.68
CA SER A 16 -2.47 14.52 5.12
C SER A 16 -1.03 14.69 4.65
N PHE A 17 -0.86 15.36 3.50
CA PHE A 17 0.46 15.61 2.90
C PHE A 17 1.33 16.53 3.77
N GLU A 18 0.73 17.52 4.42
CA GLU A 18 1.42 18.46 5.30
C GLU A 18 2.07 17.74 6.51
N ARG A 19 1.40 16.73 7.06
CA ARG A 19 1.94 15.91 8.16
C ARG A 19 3.08 15.02 7.70
N LEU A 20 2.96 14.43 6.51
CA LEU A 20 4.03 13.65 5.90
C LEU A 20 5.29 14.51 5.70
N GLN A 21 5.14 15.73 5.17
CA GLN A 21 6.26 16.66 5.01
C GLN A 21 6.86 17.10 6.35
N ARG A 22 6.03 17.36 7.36
CA ARG A 22 6.50 17.68 8.72
C ARG A 22 7.28 16.54 9.35
N ARG A 23 6.91 15.28 9.07
CA ARG A 23 7.64 14.10 9.52
C ARG A 23 8.98 13.95 8.78
N ALA A 24 8.99 14.16 7.46
CA ALA A 24 10.20 14.05 6.63
C ALA A 24 11.27 15.11 6.97
N HIS A 25 10.87 16.31 7.37
CA HIS A 25 11.79 17.38 7.75
C HIS A 25 12.39 17.28 9.15
N ARG A 26 11.93 16.36 10.01
CA ARG A 26 12.46 16.21 11.38
C ARG A 26 13.74 15.36 11.38
N ARG A 27 14.80 15.86 12.03
CA ARG A 27 16.07 15.13 12.24
C ARG A 27 15.87 13.89 13.12
N ALA A 28 16.65 12.84 12.82
CA ALA A 28 16.51 11.46 13.30
C ALA A 28 16.17 11.29 14.80
N ALA A 29 16.75 12.08 15.70
CA ALA A 29 16.50 11.97 17.15
C ALA A 29 15.03 12.22 17.56
N THR A 30 14.25 12.94 16.75
CA THR A 30 12.81 13.19 16.99
C THR A 30 11.90 12.42 16.05
N ALA A 31 12.46 11.64 15.12
CA ALA A 31 11.70 10.90 14.12
C ALA A 31 10.84 9.80 14.74
N VAL A 32 11.31 9.16 15.83
CA VAL A 32 10.55 8.12 16.55
C VAL A 32 9.27 8.70 17.15
N ARG A 33 9.36 9.80 17.90
CA ARG A 33 8.18 10.48 18.46
C ARG A 33 7.23 11.01 17.39
N ALA A 34 7.76 11.51 16.27
CA ALA A 34 6.94 11.95 15.16
C ALA A 34 6.23 10.76 14.47
N ALA A 35 6.87 9.59 14.44
CA ALA A 35 6.28 8.37 13.91
C ALA A 35 5.14 7.84 14.78
N GLU A 36 5.24 8.00 16.10
CA GLU A 36 4.17 7.67 17.05
C GLU A 36 2.99 8.65 16.95
N GLN A 37 3.26 9.95 16.81
CA GLN A 37 2.21 10.97 16.69
C GLN A 37 1.49 10.94 15.34
N TRP A 38 2.21 10.69 14.26
CA TRP A 38 1.67 10.66 12.90
C TRP A 38 2.15 9.41 12.17
N PRO A 39 1.43 8.28 12.34
CA PRO A 39 1.76 7.03 11.67
C PRO A 39 1.73 7.21 10.15
N ALA A 40 2.77 6.71 9.49
CA ALA A 40 2.87 6.69 8.04
C ALA A 40 2.68 5.25 7.57
N HIS A 41 1.94 5.08 6.50
CA HIS A 41 1.60 3.81 5.90
C HIS A 41 2.29 3.73 4.54
N PHE A 42 2.94 2.61 4.26
CA PHE A 42 3.53 2.36 2.96
C PHE A 42 2.54 1.56 2.12
N VAL A 43 2.07 2.16 1.03
CA VAL A 43 1.10 1.56 0.11
C VAL A 43 1.83 1.18 -1.17
N PHE A 44 1.68 -0.07 -1.59
CA PHE A 44 2.23 -0.55 -2.84
C PHE A 44 1.16 -1.31 -3.63
N PRO A 45 1.20 -1.27 -4.96
CA PRO A 45 0.19 -1.92 -5.77
C PRO A 45 0.30 -3.44 -5.61
N VAL A 46 -0.81 -4.07 -5.20
CA VAL A 46 -0.96 -5.52 -5.20
C VAL A 46 -1.95 -5.88 -6.28
N LYS A 47 -1.50 -6.60 -7.31
CA LYS A 47 -2.41 -7.19 -8.29
C LYS A 47 -3.03 -8.44 -7.70
N PHE A 48 -4.33 -8.41 -7.51
CA PHE A 48 -5.13 -9.59 -7.25
C PHE A 48 -6.09 -9.80 -8.41
N SER A 49 -6.37 -11.06 -8.75
CA SER A 49 -7.43 -11.43 -9.67
C SER A 49 -8.45 -12.30 -8.94
N VAL A 50 -9.73 -12.08 -9.23
CA VAL A 50 -10.81 -12.95 -8.75
C VAL A 50 -11.04 -14.00 -9.82
N LEU A 51 -10.74 -15.27 -9.50
CA LEU A 51 -11.06 -16.39 -10.37
C LEU A 51 -12.51 -16.80 -10.14
N LYS A 52 -13.32 -16.75 -11.18
CA LYS A 52 -14.68 -17.31 -11.15
C LYS A 52 -14.56 -18.83 -11.33
N SER A 53 -14.89 -19.60 -10.29
CA SER A 53 -15.06 -21.06 -10.43
C SER A 53 -16.29 -21.33 -11.29
N GLY A 54 -16.06 -21.57 -12.58
CA GLY A 54 -17.06 -22.05 -13.53
C GLY A 54 -16.52 -23.28 -14.25
N ARG A 55 -17.36 -24.30 -14.39
CA ARG A 55 -17.06 -25.57 -15.08
C ARG A 55 -16.36 -25.28 -16.42
N VAL A 56 -15.14 -25.79 -16.59
CA VAL A 56 -14.41 -25.71 -17.86
C VAL A 56 -15.29 -26.35 -18.95
N PRO A 57 -15.64 -25.64 -20.03
CA PRO A 57 -16.43 -26.22 -21.11
C PRO A 57 -15.70 -27.43 -21.71
N ALA A 58 -16.42 -28.51 -21.98
CA ALA A 58 -15.84 -29.76 -22.48
C ALA A 58 -15.03 -29.60 -23.79
N TRP A 59 -15.29 -28.55 -24.57
CA TRP A 59 -14.53 -28.24 -25.78
C TRP A 59 -13.14 -27.63 -25.53
N ALA A 60 -12.86 -27.13 -24.32
CA ALA A 60 -11.60 -26.48 -23.96
C ALA A 60 -10.53 -27.46 -23.43
N VAL A 61 -10.91 -28.71 -23.15
CA VAL A 61 -9.96 -29.80 -22.90
C VAL A 61 -9.76 -30.48 -24.24
N GLY A 62 -8.64 -30.18 -24.92
CA GLY A 62 -8.33 -30.75 -26.23
C GLY A 62 -8.47 -32.27 -26.20
N SER A 63 -9.35 -32.81 -27.06
CA SER A 63 -9.48 -34.25 -27.26
C SER A 63 -8.20 -34.75 -27.92
N THR A 64 -7.47 -35.60 -27.21
CA THR A 64 -6.41 -36.43 -27.76
C THR A 64 -6.97 -37.42 -28.78
#